data_AF-A0A197K7D8-F1
#
_entry.id   AF-A0A197K7D8-F1
#
_cell.length_a   1.000
_cell.length_b   1.000
_cell.length_c   1.000
_cell.angle_alpha   90.00
_cell.angle_beta   90.00
_cell.angle_gamma   90.00
#
_symmetry.space_group_name_H-M   'P 1'
#
loop_
_entity.id
_entity.type
_entity.pdbx_description
1 polymer ?
#
loop_
_entity_poly.entity_id
_entity_poly.type
_entity_poly.pdbx_seq_one_letter_code
_entity_poly.pdbx_strand_id
1 'polypeptide(L)'
;MDYNFLGRDFPPTFVQTVRAIFKQLTRVFAHVYHSHYDKMLSLCQEAHFNSLFAHFVSFGREFDLLDKKDIVPMQELIDIMDNNGVLC
;
A
#
# COMPACT_ATOMS: atom_id res chain seq x y z
N MET A 1 -34.92 -0.11 3.62
CA MET A 1 -33.45 -0.27 3.63
C MET A 1 -33.15 -1.52 4.43
N ASP A 2 -32.87 -2.62 3.76
CA ASP A 2 -32.53 -3.89 4.41
C ASP A 2 -31.24 -3.74 5.20
N TYR A 3 -31.28 -3.82 6.53
CA TYR A 3 -30.09 -3.80 7.41
C TYR A 3 -29.34 -5.16 7.43
N ASN A 4 -29.63 -6.03 6.47
CA ASN A 4 -29.19 -7.42 6.41
C ASN A 4 -27.66 -7.62 6.31
N PHE A 5 -26.87 -6.55 6.17
CA PHE A 5 -25.40 -6.58 6.14
C PHE A 5 -24.76 -6.20 7.48
N LEU A 6 -25.50 -5.63 8.44
CA LEU A 6 -24.96 -5.30 9.76
C LEU A 6 -24.91 -6.57 10.62
N GLY A 7 -23.71 -6.96 11.05
CA GLY A 7 -23.49 -8.09 11.97
C GLY A 7 -23.23 -9.45 11.31
N ARG A 8 -23.03 -9.52 10.00
CA ARG A 8 -22.51 -10.73 9.35
C ARG A 8 -20.99 -10.80 9.46
N ASP A 9 -20.49 -11.97 9.84
CA ASP A 9 -19.06 -12.24 9.81
C ASP A 9 -18.50 -12.14 8.39
N PHE A 10 -17.24 -11.74 8.29
CA PHE A 10 -16.52 -11.75 7.02
C PHE A 10 -16.39 -13.19 6.49
N PRO A 11 -16.38 -13.39 5.16
CA PRO A 11 -16.18 -14.72 4.59
C PRO A 11 -14.80 -15.27 4.99
N PRO A 12 -14.63 -16.61 5.05
CA PRO A 12 -13.34 -17.23 5.39
C PRO A 12 -12.17 -16.81 4.49
N THR A 13 -12.46 -16.35 3.27
CA THR A 13 -11.49 -15.87 2.27
C THR A 13 -11.16 -14.39 2.41
N PHE A 14 -11.68 -13.69 3.42
CA PHE A 14 -11.52 -12.24 3.57
C PHE A 14 -10.05 -11.82 3.59
N VAL A 15 -9.23 -12.41 4.46
CA VAL A 15 -7.80 -12.08 4.55
C VAL A 15 -7.06 -12.35 3.24
N GLN A 16 -7.39 -13.45 2.55
CA GLN A 16 -6.81 -13.77 1.24
C GLN A 16 -7.17 -12.73 0.19
N THR A 17 -8.42 -12.25 0.24
CA THR A 17 -8.92 -11.18 -0.65
C THR A 17 -8.19 -9.88 -0.36
N VAL A 18 -8.02 -9.51 0.90
CA VAL A 18 -7.28 -8.31 1.30
C VAL A 18 -5.81 -8.38 0.85
N ARG A 19 -5.13 -9.53 1.01
CA ARG A 19 -3.78 -9.73 0.48
C ARG A 19 -3.71 -9.56 -1.04
N ALA A 20 -4.70 -10.08 -1.77
CA ALA A 20 -4.79 -9.90 -3.21
C ALA A 20 -4.99 -8.43 -3.60
N ILE A 21 -5.80 -7.68 -2.84
CA ILE A 21 -5.97 -6.23 -3.01
C ILE A 21 -4.65 -5.50 -2.78
N PHE A 22 -3.96 -5.77 -1.66
CA PHE A 22 -2.66 -5.17 -1.35
C PHE A 22 -1.61 -5.44 -2.44
N LYS A 23 -1.59 -6.65 -2.99
CA LYS A 23 -0.72 -6.99 -4.12
C LYS A 23 -0.98 -6.12 -5.35
N GLN A 24 -2.25 -5.88 -5.70
CA GLN A 24 -2.57 -5.02 -6.85
C GLN A 24 -2.26 -3.55 -6.56
N LEU A 25 -2.56 -3.06 -5.35
CA LEU A 25 -2.23 -1.69 -4.94
C LEU A 25 -0.72 -1.42 -4.97
N THR A 26 0.10 -2.41 -4.60
CA THR A 26 1.56 -2.32 -4.72
C THR A 26 2.00 -2.02 -6.16
N ARG A 27 1.36 -2.64 -7.16
CA ARG A 27 1.65 -2.39 -8.58
C ARG A 27 1.22 -0.99 -9.00
N VAL A 28 0.12 -0.48 -8.46
CA VAL A 28 -0.33 0.90 -8.70
C VAL A 28 0.68 1.90 -8.16
N PHE A 29 1.15 1.71 -6.92
CA PHE A 29 2.21 2.56 -6.34
C PHE A 29 3.47 2.53 -7.20
N ALA A 30 3.96 1.34 -7.56
CA ALA A 30 5.14 1.19 -8.40
C ALA A 30 4.98 1.92 -9.74
N HIS A 31 3.84 1.75 -10.41
CA HIS A 31 3.59 2.42 -11.68
C HIS A 31 3.57 3.95 -11.54
N VAL A 32 2.93 4.48 -10.49
CA VAL A 32 2.89 5.94 -10.27
C VAL A 32 4.29 6.49 -9.97
N TYR A 33 5.05 5.84 -9.10
CA TYR A 33 6.44 6.22 -8.80
C TYR A 33 7.35 6.18 -10.04
N HIS A 34 7.20 5.18 -10.90
CA HIS A 34 8.06 5.06 -12.08
C HIS A 34 7.62 5.91 -13.27
N SER A 35 6.32 6.03 -13.52
CA SER A 35 5.80 6.59 -14.78
C SER A 35 5.13 7.95 -14.64
N HIS A 36 4.75 8.34 -13.42
CA HIS A 36 3.92 9.54 -13.19
C HIS A 36 4.43 10.44 -12.06
N TYR A 37 5.62 10.18 -11.51
CA TYR A 37 6.15 10.97 -10.40
C TYR A 37 6.43 12.42 -10.80
N ASP A 38 6.87 12.68 -12.03
CA ASP A 38 7.02 14.05 -12.56
C ASP A 38 5.71 14.85 -12.49
N LYS A 39 4.57 14.18 -12.69
CA LYS A 39 3.25 14.83 -12.55
C LYS A 39 2.93 15.11 -11.09
N MET A 40 3.27 14.19 -10.18
CA MET A 40 3.10 14.41 -8.73
C MET A 40 3.90 15.65 -8.29
N LEU A 41 5.14 15.78 -8.76
CA LEU A 41 5.99 16.95 -8.52
C LEU A 41 5.39 18.23 -9.10
N SER A 42 4.90 18.19 -10.34
CA SER A 42 4.29 19.37 -10.99
C SER A 42 3.04 19.90 -10.26
N LEU A 43 2.39 19.03 -9.49
CA LEU A 43 1.19 19.35 -8.71
C LEU A 43 1.51 19.56 -7.21
N CYS A 44 2.78 19.49 -6.81
CA CYS A 44 3.22 19.55 -5.42
C CYS A 44 2.50 18.53 -4.51
N GLN A 45 2.22 17.32 -5.02
CA GLN A 45 1.49 16.26 -4.31
C GLN A 45 2.40 15.11 -3.84
N GLU A 46 3.70 15.18 -4.11
CA GLU A 46 4.68 14.15 -3.77
C GLU A 46 4.71 13.84 -2.27
N ALA A 47 4.60 14.85 -1.40
CA ALA A 47 4.61 14.65 0.05
C ALA A 47 3.39 13.83 0.52
N HIS A 48 2.22 14.10 -0.03
CA HIS A 48 0.99 13.34 0.27
C HIS A 48 1.09 11.90 -0.23
N PHE A 49 1.60 11.71 -1.44
CA PHE A 49 1.76 10.39 -2.02
C PHE A 49 2.78 9.54 -1.26
N ASN A 50 3.91 10.14 -0.86
CA ASN A 50 4.93 9.48 -0.04
C ASN A 50 4.40 9.10 1.35
N SER A 51 3.62 9.98 1.98
CA SER A 51 2.99 9.67 3.27
C SER A 51 1.96 8.54 3.15
N LEU A 52 1.18 8.53 2.08
CA LEU A 52 0.23 7.45 1.79
C LEU A 52 0.94 6.11 1.55
N PHE A 53 2.04 6.12 0.80
CA PHE A 53 2.85 4.92 0.57
C PHE A 53 3.51 4.43 1.87
N ALA A 54 4.03 5.33 2.71
CA ALA A 54 4.56 4.99 4.03
C ALA A 54 3.54 4.22 4.87
N HIS A 55 2.34 4.80 5.00
CA HIS A 55 1.25 4.19 5.74
C HIS A 55 0.83 2.84 5.15
N PHE A 56 0.76 2.73 3.82
CA PHE A 56 0.46 1.48 3.13
C PHE A 56 1.48 0.37 3.46
N VAL A 57 2.78 0.70 3.44
CA VAL A 57 3.85 -0.25 3.77
C VAL A 57 3.81 -0.65 5.24
N SER A 58 3.71 0.33 6.15
CA SER A 58 3.61 0.09 7.59
C SER A 58 2.41 -0.80 7.95
N PHE A 59 1.21 -0.45 7.46
CA PHE A 59 0.01 -1.25 7.68
C PHE A 59 0.15 -2.64 7.06
N GLY A 60 0.72 -2.71 5.86
CA GLY A 60 0.98 -3.97 5.17
C GLY A 60 1.93 -4.88 5.94
N ARG A 61 2.91 -4.33 6.66
CA ARG A 61 3.84 -5.08 7.53
C ARG A 61 3.16 -5.56 8.80
N GLU A 62 2.47 -4.66 9.52
CA GLU A 62 1.81 -4.96 10.79
C GLU A 62 0.82 -6.12 10.69
N PHE A 63 0.08 -6.19 9.58
CA PHE A 63 -0.94 -7.22 9.35
C PHE A 63 -0.49 -8.35 8.40
N ASP A 64 0.80 -8.44 8.08
CA ASP A 64 1.38 -9.43 7.16
C ASP A 64 0.65 -9.50 5.80
N LEU A 65 0.31 -8.35 5.22
CA LEU A 65 -0.45 -8.25 3.96
C LEU A 65 0.43 -8.16 2.71
N LEU A 66 1.73 -7.92 2.89
CA LEU A 66 2.71 -7.74 1.81
C LEU A 66 3.60 -8.98 1.67
N ASP A 67 3.63 -9.58 0.49
CA ASP A 67 4.60 -10.63 0.17
C ASP A 67 5.92 -9.99 -0.26
N LYS A 68 7.04 -10.44 0.33
CA LYS A 68 8.39 -9.95 0.02
C LYS A 68 8.68 -9.96 -1.48
N LYS A 69 8.18 -10.97 -2.21
CA LYS A 69 8.41 -11.08 -3.67
C LYS A 69 7.68 -10.01 -4.48
N ASP A 70 6.55 -9.51 -3.97
CA ASP A 70 5.69 -8.55 -4.65
C ASP A 70 6.17 -7.10 -4.43
N ILE A 71 6.92 -6.85 -3.35
CA ILE A 71 7.48 -5.52 -3.03
C ILE A 71 8.93 -5.31 -3.51
N VAL A 72 9.60 -6.34 -4.05
CA VAL A 72 10.98 -6.25 -4.56
C VAL A 72 11.22 -5.02 -5.44
N PRO A 73 10.34 -4.67 -6.41
CA PRO A 73 10.57 -3.50 -7.26
C PRO A 73 10.60 -2.17 -6.50
N MET A 74 9.98 -2.13 -5.32
CA MET A 74 9.88 -0.95 -4.46
C MET A 74 10.85 -1.01 -3.27
N GLN A 75 11.69 -2.06 -3.17
CA GLN A 75 12.49 -2.33 -1.99
C GLN A 75 13.48 -1.20 -1.68
N GLU A 76 14.13 -0.64 -2.69
CA GLU A 76 15.05 0.49 -2.50
C GLU A 76 14.35 1.70 -1.86
N LEU A 77 13.15 2.06 -2.33
CA LEU A 77 12.38 3.16 -1.73
C LEU A 77 11.97 2.85 -0.29
N ILE A 78 11.52 1.62 -0.05
CA ILE A 78 11.14 1.16 1.30
C ILE A 78 12.35 1.25 2.25
N ASP A 79 13.53 0.80 1.82
CA ASP A 79 14.76 0.86 2.62
C ASP A 79 15.16 2.31 2.91
N ILE A 80 15.02 3.23 1.94
CA ILE A 80 15.25 4.67 2.16
C ILE A 80 14.29 5.22 3.22
N MET A 81 13.00 4.87 3.15
CA MET A 81 12.00 5.35 4.11
C MET A 81 12.22 4.76 5.51
N ASP A 82 12.62 3.50 5.62
CA ASP A 82 13.03 2.86 6.88
C ASP A 82 14.25 3.58 7.49
N ASN A 83 15.31 3.79 6.70
CA ASN A 83 16.53 4.45 7.17
C ASN A 83 16.31 5.90 7.62
N ASN A 84 15.29 6.56 7.06
CA ASN A 84 14.88 7.90 7.44
C ASN A 84 13.89 7.93 8.62
N GLY A 85 13.52 6.78 9.18
CA GLY A 85 12.58 6.68 10.30
C GLY A 85 11.13 7.06 9.94
N VAL A 86 10.76 6.95 8.66
CA VAL A 86 9.41 7.30 8.16
C VAL A 86 8.44 6.14 8.34
N LEU A 87 8.92 4.91 8.21
CA LEU A 87 8.12 3.71 8.44
C LEU A 87 8.15 3.35 9.93
N CYS A 88 7.06 2.76 10.41
CA CYS A 88 6.90 2.31 11.79
C CYS A 88 7.05 0.80 11.91
#